data_AF-A0A0S2DM94-F1
#
_entry.id   AF-A0A0S2DM94-F1
#
_cell.length_a   1.000
_cell.length_b   1.000
_cell.length_c   1.000
_cell.angle_alpha   90.00
_cell.angle_beta   90.00
_cell.angle_gamma   90.00
#
_symmetry.space_group_name_H-M   'P 1'
#
loop_
_entity.id
_entity.type
_entity.pdbx_description
1 polymer ?
#
loop_
_entity_poly.entity_id
_entity_poly.type
_entity_poly.pdbx_seq_one_letter_code
_entity_poly.pdbx_strand_id
1 'polypeptide(L)'
;MSQSDDAQHYFTQQVAHLLQGRDSAVVDAAQLTDFDWQQLCFEREDQLELKFSGAGGEKVFRFGYEDYFVAEPYVARSPAERCIGRQDKLVLKKKYPGYKDTVEFQLADGAATP
;
A
#
# COMPACT_ATOMS: atom_id res chain seq x y z
N MET A 1 -7.09 -14.46 -17.16
CA MET A 1 -6.71 -13.40 -16.19
C MET A 1 -5.26 -13.66 -15.81
N SER A 2 -4.42 -12.64 -15.75
CA SER A 2 -2.99 -12.81 -15.51
C SER A 2 -2.71 -12.98 -14.00
N GLN A 3 -1.62 -13.64 -13.62
CA GLN A 3 -1.23 -13.80 -12.19
C GLN A 3 -1.03 -12.46 -11.45
N SER A 4 -0.86 -11.36 -12.17
CA SER A 4 -0.77 -10.02 -11.58
C SER A 4 -2.15 -9.47 -11.21
N ASP A 5 -3.17 -9.74 -12.04
CA ASP A 5 -4.54 -9.30 -11.78
C ASP A 5 -5.12 -9.95 -10.52
N ASP A 6 -4.87 -11.25 -10.34
CA ASP A 6 -5.36 -12.01 -9.18
C ASP A 6 -4.73 -11.50 -7.87
N ALA A 7 -3.42 -11.21 -7.88
CA ALA A 7 -2.71 -10.70 -6.71
C ALA A 7 -3.12 -9.25 -6.37
N GLN A 8 -3.36 -8.41 -7.38
CA GLN A 8 -3.86 -7.04 -7.16
C GLN A 8 -5.31 -7.06 -6.63
N HIS A 9 -6.13 -7.98 -7.10
CA HIS A 9 -7.48 -8.19 -6.58
C HIS A 9 -7.45 -8.67 -5.13
N TYR A 10 -6.60 -9.67 -4.81
CA TYR A 10 -6.38 -10.12 -3.43
C TYR A 10 -5.98 -8.95 -2.52
N PHE A 11 -4.99 -8.16 -2.94
CA PHE A 11 -4.54 -6.98 -2.20
C PHE A 11 -5.70 -6.04 -1.85
N THR A 12 -6.57 -5.78 -2.83
CA THR A 12 -7.71 -4.87 -2.64
C THR A 12 -8.75 -5.43 -1.65
N GLN A 13 -9.06 -6.72 -1.77
CA GLN A 13 -9.96 -7.38 -0.82
C GLN A 13 -9.38 -7.41 0.60
N GLN A 14 -8.07 -7.63 0.71
CA GLN A 14 -7.37 -7.70 1.99
C GLN A 14 -7.33 -6.34 2.68
N VAL A 15 -7.07 -5.25 1.96
CA VAL A 15 -7.18 -3.88 2.52
C VAL A 15 -8.60 -3.61 3.02
N ALA A 16 -9.62 -3.94 2.24
CA ALA A 16 -11.01 -3.76 2.65
C ALA A 16 -11.36 -4.56 3.91
N HIS A 17 -10.87 -5.80 4.00
CA HIS A 17 -11.05 -6.65 5.18
C HIS A 17 -10.38 -6.06 6.42
N LEU A 18 -9.13 -5.58 6.30
CA LEU A 18 -8.37 -4.98 7.40
C LEU A 18 -9.03 -3.69 7.93
N LEU A 19 -9.74 -2.96 7.06
CA LEU A 19 -10.51 -1.76 7.41
C LEU A 19 -11.99 -2.06 7.76
N GLN A 20 -12.40 -3.32 7.82
CA GLN A 20 -13.80 -3.64 8.12
C GLN A 20 -14.19 -3.15 9.52
N GLY A 21 -15.23 -2.30 9.57
CA GLY A 21 -15.76 -1.73 10.80
C GLY A 21 -14.87 -0.66 11.46
N ARG A 22 -13.84 -0.14 10.77
CA ARG A 22 -12.93 0.89 11.29
C ARG A 22 -12.44 1.83 10.20
N ASP A 23 -12.01 3.03 10.60
CA ASP A 23 -11.49 4.03 9.66
C ASP A 23 -9.98 3.93 9.45
N SER A 24 -9.27 3.20 10.31
CA SER A 24 -7.83 2.98 10.17
C SER A 24 -7.37 1.66 10.78
N ALA A 25 -6.23 1.16 10.28
CA ALA A 25 -5.54 -0.02 10.79
C ALA A 25 -4.02 0.16 10.67
N VAL A 26 -3.27 -0.34 11.64
CA VAL A 26 -1.80 -0.47 11.55
C VAL A 26 -1.49 -1.93 11.22
N VAL A 27 -0.75 -2.17 10.15
CA VAL A 27 -0.43 -3.52 9.65
C VAL A 27 1.02 -3.64 9.26
N ASP A 28 1.59 -4.85 9.32
CA ASP A 28 2.86 -5.10 8.63
C ASP A 28 2.59 -5.14 7.12
N ALA A 29 3.48 -4.56 6.31
CA ALA A 29 3.28 -4.47 4.87
C ALA A 29 3.05 -5.84 4.21
N ALA A 30 3.71 -6.90 4.71
CA ALA A 30 3.51 -8.27 4.21
C ALA A 30 2.08 -8.81 4.39
N GLN A 31 1.26 -8.27 5.30
CA GLN A 31 -0.12 -8.71 5.52
C GLN A 31 -1.07 -8.29 4.38
N LEU A 32 -0.62 -7.42 3.47
CA LEU A 32 -1.40 -6.93 2.33
C LEU A 32 -1.39 -7.87 1.13
N THR A 33 -0.54 -8.89 1.14
CA THR A 33 -0.27 -9.76 -0.02
C THR A 33 -0.18 -11.22 0.39
N ASP A 34 -0.50 -12.13 -0.52
CA ASP A 34 -0.38 -13.58 -0.33
C ASP A 34 0.87 -14.19 -1.00
N PHE A 35 1.77 -13.35 -1.52
CA PHE A 35 3.00 -13.76 -2.19
C PHE A 35 4.25 -13.19 -1.50
N ASP A 36 5.40 -13.79 -1.83
CA ASP A 36 6.69 -13.37 -1.27
C ASP A 36 7.33 -12.24 -2.09
N TRP A 37 7.93 -11.28 -1.41
CA TRP A 37 8.60 -10.08 -1.93
C TRP A 37 9.47 -9.49 -0.84
N GLN A 38 10.57 -8.82 -1.17
CA GLN A 38 11.50 -8.26 -0.17
C GLN A 38 11.34 -6.76 0.02
N GLN A 39 11.06 -6.04 -1.08
CA GLN A 39 10.93 -4.60 -1.08
C GLN A 39 9.65 -4.17 -1.81
N LEU A 40 8.93 -3.22 -1.23
CA LEU A 40 7.76 -2.56 -1.80
C LEU A 40 8.06 -1.06 -1.95
N CYS A 41 8.06 -0.54 -3.17
CA CYS A 41 8.24 0.89 -3.45
C CYS A 41 6.91 1.53 -3.84
N PHE A 42 6.64 2.73 -3.32
CA PHE A 42 5.48 3.53 -3.66
C PHE A 42 5.90 4.63 -4.62
N GLU A 43 5.43 4.56 -5.86
CA GLU A 43 5.72 5.56 -6.88
C GLU A 43 4.46 6.36 -7.18
N ARG A 44 4.64 7.67 -7.23
CA ARG A 44 3.57 8.64 -7.41
C ARG A 44 3.80 9.34 -8.76
N GLU A 45 3.25 8.76 -9.81
CA GLU A 45 3.26 9.34 -11.16
C GLU A 45 1.82 9.76 -11.53
N ASP A 46 1.37 9.46 -12.74
CA ASP A 46 -0.02 9.68 -13.19
C ASP A 46 -1.04 8.86 -12.38
N GLN A 47 -0.60 7.76 -11.77
CA GLN A 47 -1.36 6.89 -10.88
C GLN A 47 -0.46 6.39 -9.75
N LEU A 48 -1.04 5.79 -8.71
CA LEU A 48 -0.23 5.15 -7.67
C LEU A 48 0.27 3.81 -8.18
N GLU A 49 1.60 3.64 -8.25
CA GLU A 49 2.22 2.34 -8.49
C GLU A 49 2.81 1.77 -7.19
N LEU A 50 2.50 0.50 -6.93
CA LEU A 50 3.12 -0.29 -5.87
C LEU A 50 4.01 -1.34 -6.53
N LYS A 51 5.33 -1.13 -6.46
CA LYS A 51 6.32 -2.05 -7.06
C LYS A 51 6.89 -2.98 -6.01
N PHE A 52 6.56 -4.26 -6.13
CA PHE A 52 7.05 -5.34 -5.28
C PHE A 52 8.22 -6.02 -6.00
N SER A 53 9.38 -6.10 -5.34
CA SER A 53 10.57 -6.78 -5.88
C SER A 53 11.11 -7.82 -4.90
N GLY A 54 11.64 -8.91 -5.43
CA GLY A 54 12.24 -10.00 -4.66
C GLY A 54 12.85 -11.08 -5.54
N ALA A 55 13.23 -12.21 -4.94
CA ALA A 55 13.86 -13.32 -5.67
C ALA A 55 12.99 -13.90 -6.80
N GLY A 56 11.66 -13.79 -6.67
CA GLY A 56 10.69 -14.24 -7.68
C GLY A 56 10.45 -13.26 -8.84
N GLY A 57 11.15 -12.12 -8.86
CA GLY A 57 10.96 -11.07 -9.86
C GLY A 57 10.18 -9.86 -9.34
N GLU A 58 9.73 -9.02 -10.26
CA GLU A 58 8.98 -7.81 -9.98
C GLU A 58 7.48 -8.01 -10.26
N LYS A 59 6.63 -7.45 -9.39
CA LYS A 59 5.19 -7.31 -9.61
C LYS A 59 4.79 -5.87 -9.34
N VAL A 60 4.02 -5.28 -10.25
CA VAL A 60 3.57 -3.88 -10.14
C VAL A 60 2.05 -3.85 -10.06
N PHE A 61 1.53 -3.22 -9.01
CA PHE A 61 0.11 -2.86 -8.93
C PHE A 61 -0.07 -1.41 -9.30
N ARG A 62 -1.15 -1.13 -10.01
CA ARG A 62 -1.49 0.21 -10.49
C ARG A 62 -2.90 0.58 -10.04
N PHE A 63 -3.01 1.72 -9.37
CA PHE A 63 -4.28 2.19 -8.80
C PHE A 63 -4.55 3.64 -9.14
N GLY A 64 -5.80 3.95 -9.48
CA GLY A 64 -6.28 5.33 -9.53
C GLY A 64 -6.25 5.99 -8.15
N TYR A 65 -6.03 7.30 -8.12
CA TYR A 65 -5.98 8.07 -6.86
C TYR A 65 -7.34 8.19 -6.15
N GLU A 66 -8.42 7.80 -6.83
CA GLU A 66 -9.75 7.63 -6.27
C GLU A 66 -9.88 6.40 -5.37
N ASP A 67 -9.06 5.37 -5.60
CA ASP A 67 -9.07 4.13 -4.83
C ASP A 67 -7.99 4.14 -3.74
N TYR A 68 -6.76 4.50 -4.13
CA TYR A 68 -5.60 4.48 -3.25
C TYR A 68 -4.75 5.73 -3.38
N PHE A 69 -4.25 6.22 -2.24
CA PHE A 69 -3.56 7.49 -2.16
C PHE A 69 -2.33 7.41 -1.26
N VAL A 70 -1.30 8.17 -1.62
CA VAL A 70 -0.17 8.52 -0.76
C VAL A 70 0.01 10.03 -0.82
N ALA A 71 0.37 10.66 0.30
CA ALA A 71 0.65 12.08 0.32
C ALA A 71 1.94 12.41 -0.45
N GLU A 72 2.19 13.69 -0.71
CA GLU A 72 3.44 14.13 -1.35
C GLU A 72 4.68 13.70 -0.54
N PRO A 73 5.86 13.47 -1.16
CA PRO A 73 7.04 12.90 -0.49
C PRO A 73 7.56 13.70 0.72
N TYR A 74 7.30 15.00 0.73
CA TYR A 74 7.68 15.91 1.82
C TYR A 74 6.69 15.90 3.00
N VAL A 75 5.52 15.27 2.85
CA VAL A 75 4.54 15.14 3.94
C VAL A 75 5.04 14.09 4.93
N ALA A 76 4.98 14.43 6.22
CA ALA A 76 5.39 13.53 7.28
C ALA A 76 4.68 12.17 7.15
N ARG A 77 5.47 11.09 7.22
CA ARG A 77 5.02 9.70 7.09
C ARG A 77 4.46 9.32 5.72
N SER A 78 4.63 10.13 4.69
CA SER A 78 4.36 9.67 3.33
C SER A 78 5.35 8.57 2.93
N PRO A 79 4.88 7.45 2.37
CA PRO A 79 5.75 6.46 1.75
C PRO A 79 6.11 6.83 0.29
N ALA A 80 5.57 7.92 -0.27
CA ALA A 80 5.81 8.29 -1.67
C ALA A 80 7.31 8.42 -1.98
N GLU A 81 7.72 7.83 -3.10
CA GLU A 81 9.10 7.74 -3.59
C GLU A 81 10.05 7.01 -2.64
N ARG A 82 9.51 6.18 -1.76
CA ARG A 82 10.27 5.37 -0.80
C ARG A 82 9.93 3.90 -0.96
N CYS A 83 10.87 3.08 -0.50
CA CYS A 83 10.70 1.64 -0.43
C CYS A 83 10.70 1.17 1.02
N ILE A 84 9.88 0.17 1.30
CA ILE A 84 9.74 -0.47 2.61
C ILE A 84 9.94 -1.97 2.50
N GLY A 85 10.34 -2.59 3.60
CA GLY A 85 10.42 -4.02 3.76
C GLY A 85 9.12 -4.66 4.24
N ARG A 86 9.09 -5.99 4.22
CA ARG A 86 7.95 -6.82 4.63
C ARG A 86 7.41 -6.53 6.03
N GLN A 87 8.31 -6.22 6.96
CA GLN A 87 8.02 -6.03 8.39
C GLN A 87 7.76 -4.56 8.75
N ASP A 88 7.97 -3.64 7.81
CA ASP A 88 7.65 -2.25 8.04
C ASP A 88 6.14 -2.08 8.20
N LYS A 89 5.78 -1.16 9.09
CA LYS A 89 4.39 -0.94 9.45
C LYS A 89 3.80 0.18 8.61
N LEU A 90 2.63 -0.09 8.05
CA LEU A 90 1.80 0.87 7.36
C LEU A 90 0.57 1.19 8.19
N VAL A 91 0.15 2.44 8.14
CA VAL A 91 -1.19 2.88 8.52
C VAL A 91 -2.04 2.89 7.26
N LEU A 92 -3.09 2.08 7.24
CA LEU A 92 -4.17 2.15 6.28
C LEU A 92 -5.22 3.09 6.85
N LYS A 93 -5.63 4.13 6.11
CA LYS A 93 -6.60 5.10 6.60
C LYS A 93 -7.63 5.43 5.52
N LYS A 94 -8.91 5.38 5.85
CA LYS A 94 -9.97 5.92 5.00
C LYS A 94 -9.82 7.44 4.94
N LYS A 95 -9.59 7.99 3.74
CA LYS A 95 -9.41 9.43 3.53
C LYS A 95 -10.72 10.20 3.74
N TYR A 96 -11.84 9.64 3.28
CA TYR A 96 -13.17 10.23 3.38
C TYR A 96 -14.21 9.22 3.91
N PRO A 97 -14.17 8.88 5.23
CA PRO A 97 -15.10 7.93 5.82
C PRO A 97 -16.56 8.28 5.51
N GLY A 98 -17.33 7.32 4.97
CA GLY A 98 -18.76 7.49 4.66
C GLY A 98 -19.07 8.19 3.33
N TYR A 99 -18.07 8.55 2.52
CA TYR A 99 -18.28 9.15 1.20
C TYR A 99 -17.57 8.40 0.08
N LYS A 100 -16.25 8.32 0.15
CA LYS A 100 -15.42 7.52 -0.76
C LYS A 100 -14.42 6.78 0.12
N ASP A 101 -14.46 5.45 0.05
CA ASP A 101 -13.54 4.58 0.79
C ASP A 101 -12.11 4.60 0.20
N THR A 102 -11.67 5.74 -0.37
CA THR A 102 -10.28 5.96 -0.79
C THR A 102 -9.35 5.69 0.39
N VAL A 103 -8.39 4.81 0.19
CA VAL A 103 -7.44 4.42 1.24
C VAL A 103 -6.14 5.18 1.06
N GLU A 104 -5.74 5.89 2.11
CA GLU A 104 -4.43 6.50 2.24
C GLU A 104 -3.45 5.56 2.94
N PHE A 105 -2.27 5.37 2.37
CA PHE A 105 -1.15 4.71 3.02
C PHE A 105 -0.23 5.74 3.70
N GLN A 106 0.12 5.49 4.96
CA GLN A 106 1.16 6.21 5.68
C GLN A 106 2.15 5.23 6.31
N LEU A 107 3.39 5.64 6.49
CA LEU A 107 4.33 4.93 7.35
C LEU A 107 3.87 5.04 8.81
N ALA A 108 3.90 3.94 9.55
CA ALA A 108 3.72 4.01 11.00
C ALA A 108 4.96 4.66 11.64
N ASP A 109 4.79 5.25 12.83
CA ASP A 109 5.89 5.90 13.53
C ASP A 109 7.07 4.92 13.71
N GLY A 110 8.27 5.35 13.31
CA GLY A 110 9.51 4.55 13.37
C GLY A 110 9.88 3.75 12.11
N ALA A 111 9.09 3.78 11.04
CA ALA A 111 9.32 2.98 9.81
C ALA A 111 10.22 3.64 8.74
N ALA A 112 10.99 4.68 9.07
CA ALA A 112 11.97 5.26 8.17
C ALA A 112 13.37 5.11 8.79
N THR A 113 14.06 4.02 8.45
CA THR A 113 15.51 3.99 8.66
C THR A 113 16.15 4.74 7.48
N PRO A 114 17.06 5.70 7.72
CA PRO A 114 17.78 6.41 6.66
C PRO A 114 18.67 5.48 5.82
#